data_AF-A0A959RVJ8-F1
#
_entry.id   AF-A0A959RVJ8-F1
#
_cell.length_a   1.000
_cell.length_b   1.000
_cell.length_c   1.000
_cell.angle_alpha   90.00
_cell.angle_beta   90.00
_cell.angle_gamma   90.00
#
_symmetry.space_group_name_H-M   'P 1'
#
loop_
_entity.id
_entity.type
_entity.pdbx_description
1 polymer ?
#
loop_
_entity_poly.entity_id
_entity_poly.type
_entity_poly.pdbx_seq_one_letter_code
_entity_poly.pdbx_strand_id
1 'polypeptide(L)' 'MGSIRKRERSNLLFFDFRYKNIRCREQTKLPDTPANRKKLQTIMDKIDAEILLGHFKYENYFPESSMLKKVQLQNDT' A
#
# COMPACT_ATOMS: atom_id res chain seq x y z
N MET A 1 -4.39 9.99 -2.28
CA MET A 1 -5.20 8.80 -1.97
C MET A 1 -4.75 7.64 -2.84
N GLY A 2 -4.62 6.47 -2.24
CA GLY A 2 -4.19 5.24 -2.91
C GLY A 2 -5.33 4.52 -3.63
N SER A 3 -4.97 3.46 -4.33
CA SER A 3 -5.91 2.66 -5.13
C SER A 3 -5.63 1.17 -5.00
N ILE A 4 -6.69 0.35 -5.04
CA ILE A 4 -6.57 -1.11 -5.16
C ILE A 4 -6.64 -1.50 -6.63
N ARG A 5 -5.53 -2.02 -7.15
CA ARG A 5 -5.40 -2.42 -8.55
C ARG A 5 -5.24 -3.93 -8.68
N LYS A 6 -5.54 -4.45 -9.87
CA LYS A 6 -5.38 -5.85 -10.24
C LYS A 6 -4.13 -5.99 -11.11
N ARG A 7 -3.38 -7.07 -10.93
CA ARG A 7 -2.30 -7.48 -11.83
C ARG A 7 -2.87 -8.38 -12.91
N GLU A 8 -2.89 -7.92 -14.16
CA GLU A 8 -3.51 -8.65 -15.29
C GLU A 8 -3.01 -10.09 -15.43
N ARG A 9 -1.71 -10.33 -15.22
CA ARG A 9 -1.11 -11.66 -15.41
C ARG A 9 -1.53 -12.70 -14.36
N SER A 10 -1.79 -12.28 -13.12
CA SER A 10 -2.03 -13.21 -11.99
C SER A 10 -3.42 -13.08 -11.39
N ASN A 11 -4.22 -12.10 -11.85
CA ASN A 11 -5.50 -11.73 -11.27
C ASN A 11 -5.45 -11.43 -9.75
N LEU A 12 -4.28 -11.03 -9.24
CA LEU A 12 -4.08 -10.69 -7.83
C LEU A 12 -4.18 -9.19 -7.62
N LEU A 13 -4.72 -8.80 -6.48
CA LEU A 13 -4.85 -7.42 -6.06
C LEU A 13 -3.54 -6.90 -5.45
N PHE A 14 -3.29 -5.60 -5.58
CA PHE A 14 -2.18 -4.91 -4.95
C PHE A 14 -2.57 -3.47 -4.58
N PHE A 15 -1.92 -2.92 -3.56
CA PHE A 15 -2.04 -1.52 -3.18
C PHE A 15 -1.14 -0.67 -4.09
N ASP A 16 -1.64 0.46 -4.58
CA ASP A 16 -0.87 1.45 -5.35
C ASP A 16 -1.14 2.84 -4.79
N PHE A 17 -0.16 3.37 -4.05
CA PHE A 17 -0.25 4.65 -3.37
C PHE A 17 1.10 5.38 -3.37
N ARG A 18 1.12 6.61 -2.87
CA ARG A 18 2.36 7.37 -2.66
C ARG A 18 2.53 7.67 -1.18
N TYR A 19 3.74 7.50 -0.68
CA TYR A 19 4.15 7.90 0.65
C TYR A 19 5.56 8.48 0.57
N LYS A 20 5.77 9.65 1.19
CA LYS A 20 7.05 10.40 1.09
C LYS A 20 7.53 10.52 -0.36
N ASN A 21 6.67 11.00 -1.25
CA ASN A 21 6.94 11.14 -2.69
C ASN A 21 7.36 9.84 -3.43
N ILE A 22 7.37 8.69 -2.77
CA ILE A 22 7.73 7.39 -3.34
C ILE A 22 6.46 6.63 -3.69
N ARG A 23 6.39 6.12 -4.92
CA ARG A 23 5.30 5.23 -5.34
C ARG A 23 5.51 3.85 -4.73
N CYS A 24 4.53 3.42 -3.95
CA CYS A 24 4.50 2.18 -3.21
C CYS A 24 3.50 1.22 -3.86
N ARG A 25 3.98 0.05 -4.30
CA ARG A 25 3.18 -0.97 -4.98
C ARG A 25 3.25 -2.31 -4.25
N GLU A 26 2.41 -2.46 -3.23
CA GLU A 26 2.45 -3.61 -2.33
C GLU A 26 1.55 -4.74 -2.80
N GLN A 27 2.15 -5.89 -3.10
CA GLN A 27 1.46 -7.05 -3.67
C GLN A 27 0.68 -7.80 -2.58
N THR A 28 -0.46 -8.39 -2.96
CA THR A 28 -1.19 -9.33 -2.11
C THR A 28 -1.30 -10.69 -2.80
N LYS A 29 -1.71 -11.70 -2.04
CA LYS A 29 -2.10 -13.03 -2.57
C LYS A 29 -3.61 -13.15 -2.81
N LEU A 30 -4.35 -12.04 -2.75
CA LEU A 30 -5.81 -12.06 -2.88
C LEU A 30 -6.23 -11.93 -4.34
N PRO A 31 -7.10 -12.82 -4.86
CA PRO A 31 -7.64 -12.69 -6.20
C PRO A 31 -8.62 -11.52 -6.29
N ASP A 32 -8.80 -11.02 -7.51
CA ASP A 32 -9.75 -9.95 -7.82
C ASP A 32 -11.20 -10.42 -7.65
N THR A 33 -11.77 -10.17 -6.47
CA THR A 33 -13.17 -10.40 -6.14
C THR A 33 -13.75 -9.16 -5.44
N PRO A 34 -15.07 -8.91 -5.50
CA PRO A 34 -15.69 -7.76 -4.82
C PRO A 34 -15.42 -7.74 -3.31
N ALA A 35 -15.46 -8.91 -2.65
CA ALA A 35 -15.19 -9.03 -1.22
C ALA A 35 -13.74 -8.67 -0.88
N ASN A 36 -12.76 -9.16 -1.65
CA ASN A 36 -11.35 -8.85 -1.45
C ASN A 36 -11.06 -7.38 -1.75
N ARG A 37 -11.66 -6.80 -2.79
CA ARG A 37 -11.54 -5.37 -3.11
C ARG A 37 -12.05 -4.52 -1.96
N LYS A 38 -13.24 -4.82 -1.43
CA LYS A 38 -13.81 -4.08 -0.29
C LYS A 38 -12.89 -4.16 0.94
N LYS A 39 -12.39 -5.35 1.26
CA LYS A 39 -11.45 -5.54 2.38
C LYS A 39 -10.18 -4.71 2.21
N LEU A 40 -9.55 -4.77 1.04
CA LEU A 40 -8.33 -4.01 0.77
C LEU A 40 -8.59 -2.51 0.69
N GLN A 41 -9.75 -2.09 0.19
CA GLN A 41 -10.12 -0.67 0.16
C GLN A 41 -10.24 -0.10 1.57
N THR A 42 -10.88 -0.81 2.51
CA THR A 42 -10.94 -0.37 3.92
C THR A 42 -9.55 -0.20 4.54
N ILE A 43 -8.61 -1.09 4.21
CA ILE A 43 -7.21 -0.96 4.65
C ILE A 43 -6.56 0.26 3.98
N MET A 44 -6.78 0.47 2.69
CA MET A 44 -6.26 1.62 1.94
C MET A 44 -6.79 2.94 2.50
N ASP A 45 -8.08 3.02 2.83
CA ASP A 45 -8.70 4.21 3.42
C ASP A 45 -8.06 4.54 4.78
N LYS A 46 -7.76 3.51 5.58
CA LYS A 46 -7.02 3.66 6.84
C LYS A 46 -5.61 4.18 6.58
N ILE A 47 -4.87 3.58 5.65
CA ILE A 47 -3.52 4.03 5.26
C ILE A 47 -3.54 5.51 4.82
N ASP A 48 -4.48 5.90 3.95
CA ASP A 48 -4.62 7.28 3.47
C ASP A 48 -4.88 8.25 4.64
N ALA A 49 -5.74 7.88 5.59
CA ALA A 49 -6.01 8.68 6.77
C ALA A 49 -4.76 8.83 7.67
N GLU A 50 -4.04 7.74 7.92
CA GLU A 50 -2.81 7.78 8.72
C GLU A 50 -1.69 8.59 8.03
N ILE A 51 -1.61 8.55 6.69
CA ILE A 51 -0.67 9.36 5.92
C ILE A 51 -1.03 10.84 6.06
N LEU A 52 -2.31 11.18 5.92
CA LEU A 52 -2.80 12.55 6.07
C LEU A 52 -2.54 13.10 7.47
N LEU A 53 -2.72 12.27 8.49
CA LEU A 53 -2.49 12.62 9.90
C LEU A 53 -1.00 12.59 10.30
N GLY A 54 -0.10 12.22 9.39
CA GLY A 54 1.35 12.22 9.62
C GLY A 54 1.88 11.11 10.53
N HIS A 55 1.08 10.09 10.84
CA HIS A 55 1.48 8.99 11.74
C HIS A 55 1.54 7.61 11.05
N PHE A 56 1.36 7.56 9.73
CA PHE A 56 1.51 6.32 8.98
C PHE A 56 2.94 5.76 9.12
N LYS A 57 3.02 4.52 9.59
CA LYS A 57 4.25 3.72 9.69
C LYS A 57 4.16 2.57 8.70
N TYR A 58 5.04 2.60 7.70
CA TYR A 58 5.00 1.66 6.57
C TYR A 58 5.16 0.20 7.02
N GLU A 59 6.07 -0.02 7.97
CA GLU A 59 6.41 -1.31 8.57
C GLU A 59 5.25 -1.97 9.30
N ASN A 60 4.27 -1.21 9.80
CA ASN A 60 3.10 -1.76 10.47
C ASN A 60 2.16 -2.49 9.50
N TYR A 61 2.17 -2.10 8.22
CA TYR A 61 1.33 -2.69 7.18
C TYR A 61 2.12 -3.65 6.29
N PHE A 62 3.39 -3.34 6.03
CA PHE A 62 4.22 -4.06 5.07
C PHE A 62 5.62 -4.37 5.66
N PRO A 63 5.69 -5.17 6.75
CA PRO A 63 6.93 -5.40 7.51
C PRO A 63 8.03 -6.11 6.71
N GLU A 64 7.65 -6.92 5.73
CA GLU A 64 8.59 -7.67 4.88
C GLU A 64 8.80 -7.01 3.50
N SER A 65 8.30 -5.78 3.31
CA SER A 65 8.41 -5.14 2.00
C SER A 65 9.81 -4.65 1.69
N SER A 66 10.28 -4.98 0.49
CA SER A 66 11.49 -4.40 -0.11
C SER A 66 11.44 -2.86 -0.26
N MET A 67 10.25 -2.25 -0.19
CA MET A 67 10.08 -0.80 -0.23
C MET A 67 10.52 -0.10 1.06
N LEU A 68 10.62 -0.82 2.19
CA LEU A 68 11.02 -0.22 3.47
C LEU A 68 12.33 0.56 3.38
N LYS A 69 13.35 -0.03 2.74
CA LYS A 69 14.65 0.64 2.54
C LYS A 69 14.50 1.96 1.78
N LYS A 70 13.67 1.98 0.73
CA LYS A 70 13.47 3.18 -0.09
C LYS A 70 12.71 4.27 0.68
N VAL A 71 11.68 3.87 1.41
CA VAL A 71 10.85 4.78 2.21
C VAL A 71 11.63 5.36 3.40
N GLN A 72 12.56 4.61 3.97
CA GLN A 72 13.43 5.06 5.06
C GLN A 72 14.52 6.02 4.58
N LEU A 73 15.14 5.75 3.42
CA LEU A 73 16.22 6.60 2.88
C LEU A 73 15.80 8.05 2.55
N GLN A 74 14.50 8.33 2.36
CA GLN A 74 14.00 9.69 2.16
C GLN A 74 13.69 10.45 3.46
N ASN A 75 13.89 9.86 4.64
CA ASN A 75 13.78 10.60 5.90
C ASN A 75 15.01 11.43 6.24
N ASP A 76 16.14 11.15 5.60
CA ASP A 76 17.45 11.68 5.99
C ASP A 76 17.97 12.78 5.04
N THR A 77 17.10 13.41 4.24
CA THR A 77 17.44 14.52 3.32
C THR A 77 16.48 15.68 3.51
#